data_AF-A0A847J2V1-F1
#
_entry.id   AF-A0A847J2V1-F1
#
_cell.length_a   1.000
_cell.length_b   1.000
_cell.length_c   1.000
_cell.angle_alpha   90.00
_cell.angle_beta   90.00
_cell.angle_gamma   90.00
#
_symmetry.space_group_name_H-M   'P 1'
#
loop_
_entity.id
_entity.type
_entity.pdbx_description
1 polymer ?
#
loop_
_entity_poly.entity_id
_entity_poly.type
_entity_poly.pdbx_seq_one_letter_code
_entity_poly.pdbx_strand_id
1 'polypeptide(L)'
;MTFEEVYKVLYKKYDIVRFDCIDKTIKAKDYITIDTFDLFDLINGLKETYAPKIKMTFEQKDGLMQFLDESDFGFKTFWICFGSCSSLYKEFSEKELMQAWLHPELIEVSND
;
A
#
# COMPACT_ATOMS: atom_id res chain seq x y z
N MET A 1 -8.58 -6.84 6.11
CA MET A 1 -8.86 -8.19 5.61
C MET A 1 -7.82 -9.15 6.20
N THR A 2 -8.20 -10.32 6.72
CA THR A 2 -7.30 -11.32 7.30
C THR A 2 -6.72 -12.24 6.22
N PHE A 3 -5.64 -12.98 6.52
CA PHE A 3 -5.08 -14.02 5.63
C PHE A 3 -6.16 -14.99 5.13
N GLU A 4 -7.16 -15.27 5.97
CA GLU A 4 -8.30 -16.16 5.68
C GLU A 4 -9.21 -15.63 4.57
N GLU A 5 -9.34 -14.30 4.45
CA GLU A 5 -10.17 -13.65 3.43
C GLU A 5 -9.43 -13.59 2.08
N VAL A 6 -8.12 -13.31 2.08
CA VAL A 6 -7.28 -13.45 0.88
C VAL A 6 -7.24 -14.90 0.40
N TYR A 7 -7.08 -15.84 1.34
CA TYR A 7 -7.15 -17.27 1.03
C TYR A 7 -8.51 -17.65 0.43
N LYS A 8 -9.64 -17.12 0.93
CA LYS A 8 -10.96 -17.36 0.34
C LYS A 8 -11.07 -16.83 -1.10
N VAL A 9 -10.51 -15.68 -1.42
CA VAL A 9 -10.50 -15.15 -2.80
C VAL A 9 -9.64 -16.03 -3.72
N LEU A 10 -8.41 -16.35 -3.29
CA LEU A 10 -7.47 -17.18 -4.06
C LEU A 10 -7.93 -18.63 -4.20
N TYR A 11 -8.57 -19.19 -3.18
CA TYR A 11 -9.11 -20.56 -3.17
C TYR A 11 -10.42 -20.66 -3.95
N LYS A 12 -11.43 -19.82 -3.65
CA LYS A 12 -12.77 -19.98 -4.24
C LYS A 12 -12.86 -19.55 -5.70
N LYS A 13 -12.14 -18.49 -6.10
CA LYS A 13 -12.27 -17.94 -7.46
C LYS A 13 -11.27 -18.55 -8.44
N TYR A 14 -10.06 -18.87 -7.96
CA TYR A 14 -8.94 -19.25 -8.84
C TYR A 14 -8.33 -20.63 -8.53
N ASP A 15 -8.77 -21.30 -7.46
CA ASP A 15 -8.30 -22.64 -7.05
C ASP A 15 -6.76 -22.73 -7.00
N ILE A 16 -6.13 -21.69 -6.44
CA ILE A 16 -4.67 -21.47 -6.45
C ILE A 16 -3.98 -22.26 -5.37
N VAL A 17 -4.60 -22.24 -4.20
CA VAL A 17 -4.12 -22.91 -3.00
C VAL A 17 -5.21 -23.84 -2.55
N ARG A 18 -4.84 -25.07 -2.19
CA ARG A 18 -5.75 -26.03 -1.57
C ARG A 18 -5.20 -26.47 -0.23
N PHE A 19 -6.04 -26.41 0.80
CA PHE A 19 -5.72 -27.03 2.08
C PHE A 19 -5.89 -28.54 1.94
N ASP A 20 -4.79 -29.27 2.16
CA ASP A 20 -4.79 -30.71 2.20
C ASP A 20 -5.08 -31.17 3.63
N CYS A 21 -6.24 -31.78 3.84
CA CYS A 21 -6.68 -32.24 5.15
C CYS A 21 -5.92 -33.47 5.67
N ILE A 22 -5.16 -34.16 4.80
CA ILE A 22 -4.42 -35.37 5.14
C ILE A 22 -3.11 -35.00 5.84
N ASP A 23 -2.35 -34.08 5.26
CA ASP A 23 -1.04 -33.65 5.80
C ASP A 23 -1.08 -32.30 6.51
N LYS A 24 -2.26 -31.64 6.54
CA LYS A 24 -2.49 -30.31 7.14
C LYS A 24 -1.62 -29.21 6.52
N THR A 25 -1.25 -29.35 5.25
CA THR A 25 -0.44 -28.35 4.54
C THR A 25 -1.24 -27.58 3.48
N ILE A 26 -0.71 -26.42 3.06
CA ILE A 26 -1.23 -25.65 1.93
C ILE A 26 -0.45 -26.06 0.68
N LYS A 27 -1.15 -26.59 -0.32
CA LYS A 27 -0.58 -26.91 -1.63
C LYS A 27 -0.96 -25.83 -2.62
N ALA A 28 0.02 -25.10 -3.12
CA ALA A 28 -0.17 -24.11 -4.18
C ALA A 28 0.06 -24.77 -5.55
N LYS A 29 -0.73 -24.40 -6.56
CA LYS A 29 -0.41 -24.73 -7.95
C LYS A 29 0.84 -23.96 -8.38
N ASP A 30 1.73 -24.62 -9.10
CA ASP A 30 2.99 -24.02 -9.60
C ASP A 30 2.74 -22.86 -10.58
N TYR A 31 1.62 -22.91 -11.31
CA TYR A 31 1.14 -21.80 -12.13
C TYR A 31 -0.37 -21.87 -12.30
N ILE A 32 -0.99 -20.71 -12.52
CA ILE A 32 -2.40 -20.59 -12.89
C ILE A 32 -2.51 -19.61 -14.05
N THR A 33 -3.58 -19.74 -14.83
CA THR A 33 -3.97 -18.71 -15.79
C THR A 33 -5.12 -17.93 -15.19
N ILE A 34 -4.90 -16.63 -14.96
CA ILE A 34 -5.95 -15.67 -14.60
C ILE A 34 -6.21 -14.82 -15.84
N ASP A 35 -7.47 -14.55 -16.16
CA ASP A 35 -7.75 -13.53 -17.16
C ASP A 35 -7.34 -12.14 -16.65
N THR A 36 -7.17 -11.21 -17.58
CA THR A 36 -6.62 -9.89 -17.28
C THR A 36 -7.52 -9.07 -16.35
N PHE A 37 -8.85 -9.18 -16.47
CA PHE A 37 -9.78 -8.41 -15.64
C PHE A 37 -9.77 -8.93 -14.19
N ASP A 38 -9.81 -10.25 -14.06
CA ASP A 38 -9.74 -10.94 -12.77
C ASP A 38 -8.41 -10.70 -12.04
N LEU A 39 -7.31 -10.53 -12.77
CA LEU A 39 -6.03 -10.12 -12.21
C LEU A 39 -6.06 -8.67 -11.70
N PHE A 40 -6.66 -7.75 -12.46
CA PHE A 40 -6.79 -6.36 -12.02
C PHE A 40 -7.66 -6.23 -10.76
N ASP A 41 -8.77 -6.96 -10.69
CA ASP A 41 -9.63 -6.99 -9.50
C ASP A 41 -8.87 -7.51 -8.28
N LEU A 42 -8.08 -8.58 -8.44
CA LEU A 42 -7.24 -9.11 -7.36
C LEU A 42 -6.21 -8.08 -6.90
N ILE A 43 -5.50 -7.44 -7.82
CA ILE A 43 -4.50 -6.41 -7.50
C ILE A 43 -5.16 -5.23 -6.79
N ASN A 44 -6.31 -4.75 -7.26
CA ASN A 44 -7.03 -3.63 -6.66
C ASN A 44 -7.50 -3.98 -5.25
N GLY A 45 -8.08 -5.17 -5.03
CA GLY A 45 -8.48 -5.61 -3.70
C GLY A 45 -7.30 -5.75 -2.73
N LEU A 46 -6.15 -6.23 -3.22
CA LEU A 46 -4.92 -6.30 -2.43
C LEU A 46 -4.40 -4.89 -2.09
N LYS A 47 -4.43 -3.96 -3.04
CA LYS A 47 -4.06 -2.56 -2.80
C LYS A 47 -4.97 -1.93 -1.75
N GLU A 48 -6.29 -1.97 -1.91
CA GLU A 48 -7.23 -1.40 -0.93
C GLU A 48 -7.02 -1.94 0.50
N THR A 49 -6.65 -3.22 0.60
CA THR A 49 -6.51 -3.93 1.86
C THR A 49 -5.16 -3.71 2.54
N TYR A 50 -4.07 -3.77 1.77
CA TYR A 50 -2.71 -3.87 2.31
C TYR A 50 -1.84 -2.67 1.99
N ALA A 51 -2.31 -1.76 1.13
CA ALA A 51 -1.68 -0.48 0.97
C ALA A 51 -1.58 0.20 2.35
N PRO A 52 -0.36 0.58 2.80
CA PRO A 52 -0.22 1.32 4.04
C PRO A 52 -0.90 2.67 3.86
N LYS A 53 -2.05 2.83 4.54
CA LYS A 53 -2.79 4.09 4.60
C LYS A 53 -2.15 4.98 5.66
N ILE A 54 -1.41 5.97 5.20
CA ILE A 54 -0.81 6.98 6.08
C ILE A 54 -1.84 8.07 6.29
N LYS A 55 -2.14 8.36 7.56
CA LYS A 55 -3.05 9.44 7.93
C LYS A 55 -2.25 10.73 8.06
N MET A 56 -2.68 11.75 7.33
CA MET A 56 -2.10 13.08 7.36
C MET A 56 -3.21 14.11 7.47
N THR A 57 -2.91 15.26 8.06
CA THR A 57 -3.80 16.43 7.95
C THR A 57 -3.84 16.94 6.52
N PHE A 58 -4.82 17.78 6.21
CA PHE A 58 -4.88 18.44 4.90
C PHE A 58 -3.60 19.24 4.61
N GLU A 59 -3.10 20.00 5.59
CA GLU A 59 -1.87 20.79 5.48
C GLU A 59 -0.64 19.93 5.21
N GLN A 60 -0.51 18.79 5.91
CA GLN A 60 0.59 17.85 5.70
C GLN A 60 0.56 17.25 4.27
N LYS A 61 -0.62 16.86 3.78
CA LYS A 61 -0.76 16.31 2.42
C LYS A 61 -0.51 17.37 1.36
N ASP A 62 -1.11 18.56 1.51
CA ASP A 62 -0.96 19.66 0.57
C ASP A 62 0.51 20.07 0.44
N GLY A 63 1.22 20.23 1.56
CA GLY A 63 2.66 20.50 1.56
C GLY A 63 3.47 19.42 0.84
N LEU A 64 3.15 18.13 1.07
CA LEU A 64 3.84 17.03 0.40
C LEU A 64 3.58 17.02 -1.12
N MET A 65 2.36 17.32 -1.55
CA MET A 65 2.01 17.41 -2.97
C MET A 65 2.72 18.56 -3.68
N GLN A 66 2.89 19.71 -3.02
CA GLN A 66 3.65 20.84 -3.59
C GLN A 66 5.09 20.43 -3.94
N PHE A 67 5.76 19.64 -3.09
CA PHE A 67 7.10 19.13 -3.39
C PHE A 67 7.13 18.07 -4.49
N LEU A 68 6.06 17.29 -4.65
CA LEU A 68 5.96 16.31 -5.74
C LEU A 68 5.77 16.97 -7.10
N ASP A 69 5.04 18.09 -7.14
CA ASP A 69 4.82 18.87 -8.36
C ASP A 69 6.06 19.69 -8.76
N GLU A 70 6.94 20.02 -7.80
CA GLU A 70 8.23 20.64 -8.04
C GLU A 70 9.28 19.60 -8.49
N SER A 71 9.43 19.45 -9.81
CA SER A 71 10.26 18.42 -10.47
C SER A 71 11.73 18.35 -10.06
N ASP A 72 12.25 19.39 -9.42
CA ASP A 72 13.68 19.53 -9.14
C ASP A 72 14.10 18.91 -7.79
N PHE A 73 13.13 18.54 -6.94
CA PHE A 73 13.39 18.03 -5.59
C PHE A 73 13.00 16.56 -5.44
N GLY A 74 13.99 15.67 -5.33
CA GLY A 74 13.75 14.28 -4.97
C GLY A 74 13.44 14.10 -3.47
N PHE A 75 12.91 12.93 -3.10
CA PHE A 75 12.55 12.60 -1.70
C PHE A 75 13.67 12.90 -0.70
N LYS A 76 14.93 12.64 -1.04
CA LYS A 76 16.06 12.88 -0.13
C LYS A 76 16.17 14.35 0.28
N THR A 77 15.90 15.28 -0.63
CA THR A 77 15.92 16.71 -0.35
C THR A 77 14.73 17.09 0.53
N PHE A 78 13.54 16.58 0.20
CA PHE A 78 12.35 16.73 1.04
C PHE A 78 12.60 16.22 2.47
N TRP A 79 13.15 15.01 2.62
CA TRP A 79 13.42 14.40 3.91
C TRP A 79 14.36 15.25 4.74
N ILE A 80 15.51 15.66 4.19
CA ILE A 80 16.51 16.42 4.94
C ILE A 80 15.98 17.82 5.32
N CYS A 81 15.32 18.51 4.39
CA CYS A 81 14.93 19.91 4.58
C CYS A 81 13.60 20.06 5.33
N PHE A 82 12.68 19.11 5.18
CA PHE A 82 11.30 19.22 5.66
C PHE A 82 10.87 17.99 6.46
N GLY A 83 11.12 16.77 5.98
CA GLY A 83 10.66 15.56 6.68
C GLY A 83 11.26 15.40 8.09
N SER A 84 12.58 15.37 8.22
CA SER A 84 13.28 15.14 9.49
C SER A 84 13.39 16.38 10.37
N CYS A 85 13.29 17.57 9.78
CA CYS A 85 13.56 18.84 10.46
C CYS A 85 12.32 19.71 10.70
N SER A 86 11.18 19.40 10.06
CA SER A 86 9.94 20.17 10.27
C SER A 86 9.15 19.66 11.47
N SER A 87 8.55 20.58 12.22
CA SER A 87 7.52 20.24 13.20
C SER A 87 6.25 19.65 12.57
N LEU A 88 6.02 19.90 11.27
CA LEU A 88 4.84 19.47 10.53
C LEU A 88 4.82 17.94 10.29
N TYR A 89 6.00 17.32 10.10
CA TYR A 89 6.11 15.87 9.80
C TYR A 89 6.83 15.07 10.89
N LYS A 90 7.09 15.68 12.05
CA LYS A 90 7.89 15.11 13.15
C LYS A 90 7.40 13.74 13.66
N GLU A 91 6.12 13.44 13.47
CA GLU A 91 5.49 12.19 13.90
C GLU A 91 5.65 11.04 12.90
N PHE A 92 6.09 11.34 11.68
CA PHE A 92 6.31 10.33 10.65
C PHE A 92 7.78 9.91 10.59
N SER A 93 8.00 8.61 10.47
CA SER A 93 9.31 8.07 10.12
C SER A 93 9.67 8.35 8.66
N GLU A 94 10.95 8.29 8.33
CA GLU A 94 11.44 8.37 6.94
C GLU A 94 10.71 7.37 6.02
N LYS A 95 10.46 6.15 6.51
CA LYS A 95 9.80 5.10 5.75
C LYS A 95 8.34 5.44 5.46
N GLU A 96 7.62 6.02 6.41
CA GLU A 96 6.24 6.46 6.21
C GLU A 96 6.18 7.60 5.20
N LEU A 97 7.02 8.63 5.36
CA LEU A 97 7.06 9.72 4.39
C LEU A 97 7.50 9.26 2.99
N MET A 98 8.40 8.29 2.89
CA MET A 98 8.79 7.68 1.60
C MET A 98 7.61 6.96 0.95
N GLN A 99 6.80 6.25 1.73
CA GLN A 99 5.58 5.61 1.21
C GLN A 99 4.57 6.65 0.73
N ALA A 100 4.35 7.73 1.49
CA ALA A 100 3.50 8.84 1.09
C ALA A 100 4.01 9.54 -0.17
N TRP A 101 5.33 9.67 -0.32
CA TRP A 101 5.97 10.24 -1.50
C TRP A 101 5.78 9.38 -2.75
N LEU A 102 5.94 8.05 -2.62
CA LEU A 102 5.82 7.12 -3.75
C LEU A 102 4.36 6.85 -4.14
N HIS A 103 3.45 6.94 -3.17
CA HIS A 103 2.04 6.61 -3.33
C HIS A 103 1.13 7.65 -2.66
N PRO A 104 1.11 8.91 -3.16
CA PRO A 104 0.30 9.98 -2.60
C PRO A 104 -1.21 9.69 -2.66
N GLU A 105 -1.65 8.82 -3.58
CA GLU A 105 -3.02 8.34 -3.69
C GLU A 105 -3.48 7.52 -2.47
N LEU A 106 -2.54 6.97 -1.69
CA LEU A 106 -2.81 6.16 -0.50
C LEU A 106 -2.89 6.99 0.79
N ILE A 107 -2.64 8.30 0.73
CA ILE A 107 -2.72 9.19 1.89
C ILE A 107 -4.19 9.48 2.22
N GLU A 108 -4.61 9.07 3.41
CA GLU A 108 -5.91 9.40 3.99
C GLU A 108 -5.83 10.74 4.71
N VAL A 109 -6.66 11.70 4.30
CA VAL A 109 -6.72 13.02 4.95
C VAL A 109 -7.62 12.93 6.18
N SER A 110 -7.07 13.16 7.37
CA SER A 110 -7.85 13.39 8.59
C SER A 110 -8.29 14.84 8.67
N ASN A 111 -9.56 15.05 9.03
CA ASN A 111 -10.07 16.35 9.45
C ASN A 111 -9.82 16.47 10.95
N ASP A 112 -8.57 16.71 11.36
CA ASP A 112 -8.28 17.17 12.72
C ASP A 112 -8.53 18.68 12.86
#